data_AF-A0A7J4K7Y4-F1
#
_entry.id   AF-A0A7J4K7Y4-F1
#
_cell.length_a   1.000
_cell.length_b   1.000
_cell.length_c   1.000
_cell.angle_alpha   90.00
_cell.angle_beta   90.00
_cell.angle_gamma   90.00
#
_symmetry.space_group_name_H-M   'P 1'
#
loop_
_entity.id
_entity.type
_entity.pdbx_description
1 polymer ?
#
loop_
_entity_poly.entity_id
_entity_poly.type
_entity_poly.pdbx_seq_one_letter_code
_entity_poly.pdbx_strand_id
1 'polypeptide(L)'
;MTSQNTIFWNVDTQHDFMRPDGKLYVKGAEAIEPNLERLTQYARTNGIYVVNTADWHTPESEELSATPDYKTTFPPHCMADTKGAEFVPATSSSGYAIHWRAKEVSAKLFDNPHDITILKDDFDVFKGNPHTEEILGIVAPDRAIVYGVATNVCVDYAVKGLRKRGIETYVVFDAIKELPDIPVQPVYDSWRKSDVGFVVTEDVPKLLGHEPGMPRYVITTPYPTTEQVAKTLGASDEEVREAIAIVERSIGATKQRRRR
;
A
#
# COMPACT_ATOMS: atom_id res chain seq x y z
N MET A 1 -12.04 8.70 -26.24
CA MET A 1 -11.24 9.05 -25.06
C MET A 1 -10.59 7.76 -24.62
N THR A 2 -9.26 7.67 -24.65
CA THR A 2 -8.56 6.55 -24.00
C THR A 2 -8.93 6.61 -22.51
N SER A 3 -9.40 5.51 -21.94
CA SER A 3 -9.67 5.46 -20.50
C SER A 3 -8.33 5.70 -19.77
N GLN A 4 -8.23 6.74 -18.95
CA GLN A 4 -7.04 6.99 -18.13
C GLN A 4 -6.81 5.78 -17.23
N ASN A 5 -5.62 5.18 -17.31
CA ASN A 5 -5.22 4.07 -16.46
C ASN A 5 -4.97 4.59 -15.04
N THR A 6 -5.90 4.33 -14.14
CA THR A 6 -5.83 4.78 -12.75
C THR A 6 -5.40 3.63 -11.86
N ILE A 7 -4.57 3.93 -10.87
CA ILE A 7 -4.23 3.01 -9.78
C ILE A 7 -4.54 3.62 -8.42
N PHE A 8 -4.76 2.75 -7.44
CA PHE A 8 -4.84 3.10 -6.04
C PHE A 8 -3.48 2.78 -5.41
N TRP A 9 -2.94 3.73 -4.65
CA TRP A 9 -1.62 3.63 -4.05
C TRP A 9 -1.75 3.70 -2.52
N ASN A 10 -1.73 2.55 -1.87
CA ASN A 10 -1.84 2.40 -0.42
C ASN A 10 -0.44 2.44 0.21
N VAL A 11 -0.18 3.41 1.08
CA VAL A 11 1.11 3.58 1.73
C VAL A 11 1.08 3.05 3.16
N ASP A 12 1.83 1.97 3.40
CA ASP A 12 2.30 1.49 4.71
C ASP A 12 1.21 1.39 5.80
N THR A 13 0.01 0.91 5.46
CA THR A 13 -1.10 0.73 6.42
C THR A 13 -0.93 -0.51 7.29
N GLN A 14 0.26 -0.65 7.88
CA GLN A 14 0.70 -1.78 8.69
C GLN A 14 0.44 -1.56 10.18
N HIS A 15 0.43 -2.65 10.94
CA HIS A 15 0.10 -2.68 12.36
C HIS A 15 0.92 -1.69 13.19
N ASP A 16 2.24 -1.63 12.96
CA ASP A 16 3.14 -0.78 13.75
C ASP A 16 2.84 0.72 13.59
N PHE A 17 2.27 1.12 12.46
CA PHE A 17 1.81 2.48 12.21
C PHE A 17 0.36 2.71 12.64
N MET A 18 -0.50 1.71 12.46
CA MET A 18 -1.94 1.89 12.54
C MET A 18 -2.57 1.54 13.89
N ARG A 19 -1.78 1.05 14.86
CA ARG A 19 -2.31 0.60 16.16
C ARG A 19 -1.60 1.24 17.35
N PRO A 20 -2.29 1.51 18.47
CA PRO A 20 -1.68 2.11 19.65
C PRO A 20 -0.57 1.25 20.29
N ASP A 21 -0.61 -0.07 20.09
CA ASP A 21 0.42 -1.01 20.51
C ASP A 21 1.57 -1.19 19.49
N GLY A 22 1.50 -0.48 18.36
CA GLY A 22 2.51 -0.47 17.31
C GLY A 22 3.80 0.26 17.68
N LYS A 23 4.92 -0.16 17.07
CA LYS A 23 6.25 0.37 17.39
C LYS A 23 6.54 1.78 16.86
N LEU A 24 5.80 2.23 15.84
CA LEU A 24 5.91 3.57 15.27
C LEU A 24 4.52 4.16 15.02
N TYR A 25 3.68 4.10 16.05
CA TYR A 25 2.26 4.44 15.95
C TYR A 25 2.02 5.88 15.46
N VAL A 26 1.30 5.97 14.36
CA VAL A 26 0.75 7.21 13.81
C VAL A 26 -0.50 7.54 14.61
N LYS A 27 -0.35 8.44 15.58
CA LYS A 27 -1.38 8.71 16.59
C LYS A 27 -2.74 9.04 15.97
N GLY A 28 -3.74 8.19 16.27
CA GLY A 28 -5.12 8.29 15.81
C GLY A 28 -5.38 7.74 14.41
N ALA A 29 -4.45 6.99 13.81
CA ALA A 29 -4.61 6.44 12.45
C ALA A 29 -5.79 5.46 12.30
N GLU A 30 -6.32 4.89 13.39
CA GLU A 30 -7.54 4.08 13.35
C GLU A 30 -8.75 4.89 12.84
N ALA A 31 -8.73 6.22 12.99
CA ALA A 31 -9.81 7.09 12.55
C ALA A 31 -9.96 7.13 11.01
N ILE A 32 -8.89 6.86 10.25
CA ILE A 32 -8.93 6.82 8.78
C ILE A 32 -9.27 5.42 8.23
N GLU A 33 -9.27 4.38 9.07
CA GLU A 33 -9.46 2.99 8.66
C GLU A 33 -10.79 2.73 7.89
N PRO A 34 -11.94 3.33 8.27
CA PRO A 34 -13.16 3.20 7.47
C PRO A 34 -13.04 3.74 6.04
N ASN A 35 -12.26 4.80 5.84
CA ASN A 35 -12.02 5.38 4.53
C ASN A 35 -11.06 4.52 3.70
N LEU A 36 -10.01 3.97 4.33
CA LEU A 36 -9.11 3.00 3.71
C LEU A 36 -9.87 1.76 3.19
N GLU A 37 -10.80 1.24 3.99
CA GLU A 37 -11.63 0.10 3.61
C GLU A 37 -12.51 0.44 2.39
N ARG A 38 -13.17 1.61 2.40
CA ARG A 38 -13.99 2.07 1.26
C ARG A 38 -13.19 2.19 -0.03
N LEU A 39 -11.99 2.77 0.03
CA LEU A 39 -11.12 2.92 -1.13
C LEU A 39 -10.68 1.56 -1.67
N THR A 40 -10.24 0.67 -0.79
CA THR A 40 -9.78 -0.68 -1.16
C THR A 40 -10.92 -1.50 -1.78
N GLN A 41 -12.11 -1.48 -1.18
CA GLN A 41 -13.28 -2.16 -1.72
C GLN A 41 -13.71 -1.57 -3.06
N TYR A 42 -13.69 -0.24 -3.19
CA TYR A 42 -14.05 0.43 -4.43
C TYR A 42 -13.09 0.04 -5.56
N ALA A 43 -11.78 0.07 -5.33
CA ALA A 43 -10.78 -0.32 -6.33
C ALA A 43 -11.01 -1.75 -6.82
N ARG A 44 -11.11 -2.71 -5.87
CA ARG A 44 -11.38 -4.12 -6.19
C ARG A 44 -12.69 -4.33 -6.95
N THR A 45 -13.77 -3.67 -6.53
CA THR A 45 -15.10 -3.81 -7.19
C THR A 45 -15.08 -3.30 -8.63
N ASN A 46 -14.21 -2.32 -8.93
CA ASN A 46 -14.10 -1.73 -10.26
C ASN A 46 -12.92 -2.29 -11.07
N GLY A 47 -12.24 -3.35 -10.59
CA GLY A 47 -11.09 -3.95 -11.26
C GLY A 47 -9.89 -3.00 -11.40
N ILE A 48 -9.75 -2.04 -10.48
CA ILE A 48 -8.64 -1.08 -10.43
C ILE A 48 -7.51 -1.66 -9.60
N TYR A 49 -6.28 -1.60 -10.10
CA TYR A 49 -5.09 -2.05 -9.36
C TYR A 49 -4.90 -1.28 -8.06
N VAL A 50 -4.61 -2.02 -6.99
CA VAL A 50 -4.11 -1.48 -5.73
C VAL A 50 -2.62 -1.82 -5.62
N VAL A 51 -1.76 -0.82 -5.77
CA VAL A 51 -0.34 -0.93 -5.45
C VAL A 51 -0.16 -0.53 -3.99
N ASN A 52 0.25 -1.47 -3.17
CA ASN A 52 0.57 -1.27 -1.77
C ASN A 52 2.07 -1.11 -1.62
N THR A 53 2.48 -0.25 -0.69
CA THR A 53 3.84 -0.28 -0.15
C THR A 53 3.78 -0.80 1.28
N ALA A 54 4.84 -1.48 1.69
CA ALA A 54 4.98 -1.97 3.05
C ALA A 54 6.44 -1.86 3.49
N ASP A 55 6.66 -1.22 4.62
CA ASP A 55 7.94 -1.29 5.31
C ASP A 55 8.21 -2.71 5.76
N TRP A 56 9.43 -3.15 5.52
CA TRP A 56 9.86 -4.52 5.76
C TRP A 56 11.33 -4.50 6.12
N HIS A 57 11.63 -4.30 7.41
CA HIS A 57 12.99 -4.04 7.85
C HIS A 57 13.69 -5.29 8.40
N THR A 58 15.00 -5.33 8.21
CA THR A 58 15.91 -6.21 8.96
C THR A 58 16.72 -5.37 9.94
N PRO A 59 17.42 -5.97 10.93
CA PRO A 59 18.25 -5.20 11.86
C PRO A 59 19.33 -4.33 11.21
N GLU A 60 19.68 -4.61 9.95
CA GLU A 60 20.68 -3.89 9.16
C GLU A 60 20.09 -2.74 8.32
N SER A 61 18.77 -2.56 8.30
CA SER A 61 18.13 -1.46 7.56
C SER A 61 18.62 -0.11 8.08
N GLU A 62 19.16 0.72 7.17
CA GLU A 62 19.78 2.02 7.50
C GLU A 62 18.82 3.01 8.14
N GLU A 63 17.52 2.86 7.88
CA GLU A 63 16.46 3.66 8.46
C GLU A 63 16.28 3.43 9.97
N LEU A 64 16.78 2.31 10.53
CA LEU A 64 16.56 1.96 11.92
C LEU A 64 17.65 2.51 12.86
N SER A 65 17.23 3.10 13.97
CA SER A 65 18.12 3.57 15.04
C SER A 65 17.50 3.37 16.42
N ALA A 66 18.32 2.97 17.39
CA ALA A 66 17.92 2.95 18.80
C ALA A 66 17.80 4.37 19.40
N THR A 67 18.39 5.37 18.74
CA THR A 67 18.30 6.80 19.10
C THR A 67 17.89 7.59 17.85
N PRO A 68 16.63 7.47 17.40
CA PRO A 68 16.18 8.02 16.13
C PRO A 68 16.09 9.54 16.16
N ASP A 69 16.35 10.17 15.01
CA ASP A 69 16.19 11.61 14.82
C ASP A 69 14.82 12.01 14.27
N TYR A 70 13.98 11.04 13.90
CA TYR A 70 12.65 11.21 13.30
C TYR A 70 12.67 12.06 12.02
N LYS A 71 13.79 12.02 11.30
CA LYS A 71 14.00 12.71 10.02
C LYS A 71 14.58 11.78 8.97
N THR A 72 15.65 11.09 9.35
CA THR A 72 16.37 10.13 8.51
C THR A 72 16.39 8.74 9.12
N THR A 73 16.17 8.64 10.44
CA THR A 73 16.14 7.40 11.18
C THR A 73 14.94 7.34 12.14
N PHE A 74 14.44 6.13 12.32
CA PHE A 74 13.24 5.81 13.09
C PHE A 74 13.52 4.63 14.05
N PRO A 75 12.73 4.45 15.12
CA PRO A 75 12.92 3.29 15.99
C PRO A 75 12.65 1.99 15.21
N PRO A 76 13.17 0.83 15.64
CA PRO A 76 12.81 -0.47 15.05
C PRO A 76 11.29 -0.67 14.98
N HIS A 77 10.78 -0.85 13.78
CA HIS A 77 9.36 -0.99 13.43
C HIS A 77 9.23 -1.82 12.17
N CYS A 78 8.03 -2.31 11.87
CA CYS A 78 7.71 -3.09 10.66
C CYS A 78 8.77 -4.17 10.35
N MET A 79 9.28 -4.80 11.41
CA MET A 79 10.34 -5.79 11.30
C MET A 79 9.80 -7.00 10.52
N ALA A 80 10.63 -7.52 9.62
CA ALA A 80 10.30 -8.66 8.77
C ALA A 80 9.69 -9.83 9.58
N ASP A 81 8.63 -10.42 9.05
CA ASP A 81 7.90 -11.56 9.62
C ASP A 81 7.33 -11.33 11.04
N THR A 82 7.13 -10.08 11.44
CA THR A 82 6.45 -9.73 12.69
C THR A 82 5.03 -9.23 12.45
N LYS A 83 4.18 -9.33 13.49
CA LYS A 83 2.85 -8.70 13.52
C LYS A 83 2.90 -7.21 13.16
N GLY A 84 3.98 -6.52 13.52
CA GLY A 84 4.18 -5.09 13.23
C GLY A 84 4.13 -4.78 11.73
N ALA A 85 4.62 -5.70 10.89
CA ALA A 85 4.65 -5.55 9.44
C ALA A 85 3.36 -6.00 8.74
N GLU A 86 2.37 -6.54 9.45
CA GLU A 86 1.11 -6.97 8.84
C GLU A 86 0.20 -5.78 8.54
N PHE A 87 -0.45 -5.75 7.38
CA PHE A 87 -1.50 -4.77 7.07
C PHE A 87 -2.67 -4.86 8.05
N VAL A 88 -3.34 -3.73 8.29
CA VAL A 88 -4.62 -3.72 9.00
C VAL A 88 -5.73 -4.39 8.18
N PRO A 89 -6.81 -4.89 8.81
CA PRO A 89 -7.88 -5.57 8.09
C PRO A 89 -8.51 -4.76 6.95
N ALA A 90 -8.63 -3.43 7.09
CA ALA A 90 -9.22 -2.56 6.07
C ALA A 90 -8.48 -2.58 4.74
N THR A 91 -7.16 -2.81 4.76
CA THR A 91 -6.27 -2.81 3.59
C THR A 91 -5.59 -4.15 3.39
N SER A 92 -6.00 -5.18 4.14
CA SER A 92 -5.37 -6.50 4.07
C SER A 92 -5.42 -7.01 2.64
N SER A 93 -4.25 -7.36 2.13
CA SER A 93 -4.08 -7.83 0.77
C SER A 93 -3.77 -9.33 0.78
N SER A 94 -4.37 -10.07 -0.15
CA SER A 94 -3.96 -11.44 -0.51
C SER A 94 -3.13 -11.47 -1.79
N GLY A 95 -2.61 -10.30 -2.18
CA GLY A 95 -1.84 -10.07 -3.39
C GLY A 95 -0.40 -10.55 -3.29
N TYR A 96 0.33 -10.35 -4.38
CA TYR A 96 1.75 -10.70 -4.46
C TYR A 96 2.63 -9.64 -3.79
N ALA A 97 3.60 -10.08 -2.99
CA ALA A 97 4.62 -9.20 -2.44
C ALA A 97 5.92 -9.31 -3.27
N ILE A 98 6.46 -8.17 -3.68
CA ILE A 98 7.70 -8.05 -4.43
C ILE A 98 8.77 -7.53 -3.48
N HIS A 99 9.71 -8.41 -3.11
CA HIS A 99 10.87 -8.07 -2.31
C HIS A 99 11.94 -7.39 -3.17
N TRP A 100 12.70 -6.43 -2.63
CA TRP A 100 13.80 -5.75 -3.32
C TRP A 100 14.98 -6.65 -3.75
N ARG A 101 14.94 -7.94 -3.39
CA ARG A 101 15.94 -8.96 -3.74
C ARG A 101 15.38 -9.96 -4.78
N ALA A 102 14.17 -9.73 -5.28
CA ALA A 102 13.62 -10.51 -6.37
C ALA A 102 14.57 -10.43 -7.58
N LYS A 103 14.71 -11.54 -8.31
CA LYS A 103 15.59 -11.55 -9.50
C LYS A 103 14.94 -10.83 -10.68
N GLU A 104 13.62 -10.91 -10.78
CA GLU A 104 12.82 -10.31 -11.83
C GLU A 104 11.40 -10.03 -11.32
N VAL A 105 10.70 -9.08 -11.97
CA VAL A 105 9.26 -8.88 -11.79
C VAL A 105 8.53 -9.37 -13.03
N SER A 106 7.86 -10.51 -12.89
CA SER A 106 7.09 -11.07 -14.00
C SER A 106 5.86 -10.22 -14.30
N ALA A 107 5.72 -9.75 -15.54
CA ALA A 107 4.54 -9.02 -16.00
C ALA A 107 3.24 -9.82 -15.83
N LYS A 108 3.31 -11.16 -15.75
CA LYS A 108 2.14 -12.02 -15.50
C LYS A 108 1.50 -11.80 -14.14
N LEU A 109 2.23 -11.23 -13.18
CA LEU A 109 1.68 -10.83 -11.88
C LEU A 109 0.61 -9.72 -12.04
N PHE A 110 0.57 -9.07 -13.20
CA PHE A 110 -0.32 -7.98 -13.56
C PHE A 110 -1.33 -8.38 -14.66
N ASP A 111 -1.54 -9.68 -14.91
CA ASP A 111 -2.53 -10.15 -15.89
C ASP A 111 -3.98 -10.09 -15.35
N ASN A 112 -4.14 -9.94 -14.04
CA ASN A 112 -5.42 -9.74 -13.37
C ASN A 112 -5.28 -8.62 -12.34
N PRO A 113 -6.28 -7.71 -12.22
CA PRO A 113 -6.26 -6.65 -11.20
C PRO A 113 -6.32 -7.26 -9.81
N HIS A 114 -5.15 -7.58 -9.30
CA HIS A 114 -4.87 -7.98 -7.95
C HIS A 114 -4.12 -6.85 -7.26
N ASP A 115 -4.20 -6.88 -5.95
CA ASP A 115 -3.31 -6.09 -5.15
C ASP A 115 -1.86 -6.56 -5.38
N ILE A 116 -0.93 -5.61 -5.45
CA ILE A 116 0.50 -5.88 -5.46
C ILE A 116 1.10 -5.14 -4.29
N THR A 117 2.07 -5.74 -3.61
CA THR A 117 2.76 -5.15 -2.48
C THR A 117 4.23 -4.99 -2.81
N ILE A 118 4.74 -3.78 -2.70
CA ILE A 118 6.17 -3.47 -2.80
C ILE A 118 6.72 -3.45 -1.39
N LEU A 119 7.55 -4.44 -1.05
CA LEU A 119 8.28 -4.43 0.22
C LEU A 119 9.47 -3.47 0.09
N LYS A 120 9.62 -2.54 1.03
CA LYS A 120 10.70 -1.56 1.04
C LYS A 120 11.38 -1.52 2.40
N ASP A 121 12.67 -1.21 2.42
CA ASP A 121 13.46 -1.03 3.64
C ASP A 121 13.90 0.43 3.84
N ASP A 122 13.25 1.36 3.13
CA ASP A 122 13.43 2.80 3.18
C ASP A 122 12.07 3.50 3.02
N PHE A 123 11.85 4.62 3.73
CA PHE A 123 10.66 5.45 3.59
C PHE A 123 10.39 5.91 2.14
N ASP A 124 11.43 6.10 1.31
CA ASP A 124 11.28 6.32 -0.12
C ASP A 124 11.18 4.97 -0.84
N VAL A 125 9.96 4.60 -1.23
CA VAL A 125 9.68 3.36 -1.99
C VAL A 125 10.56 3.19 -3.24
N PHE A 126 10.96 4.29 -3.88
CA PHE A 126 11.81 4.25 -5.08
C PHE A 126 13.29 4.02 -4.75
N LYS A 127 13.70 4.24 -3.50
CA LYS A 127 15.01 3.88 -2.97
C LYS A 127 14.99 2.49 -2.32
N GLY A 128 13.99 2.22 -1.48
CA GLY A 128 13.87 0.99 -0.70
C GLY A 128 13.44 -0.24 -1.51
N ASN A 129 12.99 -0.06 -2.76
CA ASN A 129 12.83 -1.17 -3.68
C ASN A 129 13.19 -0.77 -5.13
N PRO A 130 14.25 -1.34 -5.73
CA PRO A 130 14.68 -1.00 -7.08
C PRO A 130 13.68 -1.44 -8.15
N HIS A 131 12.78 -2.37 -7.84
CA HIS A 131 11.75 -2.82 -8.78
C HIS A 131 10.56 -1.87 -8.88
N THR A 132 10.46 -0.83 -8.04
CA THR A 132 9.35 0.12 -8.09
C THR A 132 9.21 0.77 -9.48
N GLU A 133 10.33 1.07 -10.14
CA GLU A 133 10.34 1.59 -11.51
C GLU A 133 9.83 0.57 -12.53
N GLU A 134 10.27 -0.68 -12.42
CA GLU A 134 9.86 -1.78 -13.28
C GLU A 134 8.34 -2.03 -13.14
N ILE A 135 7.83 -2.02 -11.92
CA ILE A 135 6.41 -2.17 -11.59
C ILE A 135 5.60 -1.03 -12.23
N LEU A 136 6.03 0.22 -12.08
CA LEU A 136 5.35 1.35 -12.73
C LEU A 136 5.44 1.29 -14.25
N GLY A 137 6.52 0.75 -14.82
CA GLY A 137 6.66 0.52 -16.26
C GLY A 137 5.69 -0.54 -16.79
N ILE A 138 5.42 -1.59 -16.01
CA ILE A 138 4.46 -2.64 -16.36
C ILE A 138 3.03 -2.12 -16.22
N VAL A 139 2.71 -1.49 -15.08
CA VAL A 139 1.37 -0.99 -14.79
C VAL A 139 1.03 0.20 -15.68
N ALA A 140 2.02 1.03 -16.02
CA ALA A 140 1.91 2.24 -16.84
C ALA A 140 0.71 3.15 -16.44
N PRO A 141 0.62 3.59 -15.17
CA PRO A 141 -0.49 4.41 -14.72
C PRO A 141 -0.42 5.83 -15.28
N ASP A 142 -1.55 6.33 -15.77
CA ASP A 142 -1.73 7.76 -16.06
C ASP A 142 -2.00 8.54 -14.77
N ARG A 143 -2.66 7.89 -13.79
CA ARG A 143 -3.11 8.50 -12.54
C ARG A 143 -2.91 7.58 -11.33
N ALA A 144 -2.52 8.16 -10.20
CA ALA A 144 -2.49 7.50 -8.89
C ALA A 144 -3.39 8.22 -7.87
N ILE A 145 -4.20 7.43 -7.15
CA ILE A 145 -4.99 7.85 -5.99
C ILE A 145 -4.27 7.37 -4.72
N VAL A 146 -3.60 8.28 -4.02
CA VAL A 146 -2.69 7.98 -2.90
C VAL A 146 -3.40 8.16 -1.55
N TYR A 147 -3.20 7.20 -0.65
CA TYR A 147 -3.72 7.21 0.72
C TYR A 147 -2.81 6.38 1.64
N GLY A 148 -3.04 6.43 2.96
CA GLY A 148 -2.27 5.69 3.95
C GLY A 148 -1.42 6.57 4.87
N VAL A 149 -0.29 6.04 5.34
CA VAL A 149 0.53 6.68 6.39
C VAL A 149 2.02 6.52 6.10
N ALA A 150 2.90 7.38 6.61
CA ALA A 150 2.62 8.66 7.25
C ALA A 150 2.67 9.81 6.24
N THR A 151 1.72 10.75 6.33
CA THR A 151 1.57 11.91 5.42
C THR A 151 2.86 12.70 5.23
N ASN A 152 3.58 12.90 6.33
CA ASN A 152 4.79 13.71 6.43
C ASN A 152 6.09 12.91 6.27
N VAL A 153 6.00 11.64 5.88
CA VAL A 153 7.14 10.76 5.60
C VAL A 153 6.85 9.95 4.33
N CYS A 154 6.53 8.66 4.42
CA CYS A 154 6.41 7.75 3.26
C CYS A 154 5.40 8.23 2.21
N VAL A 155 4.26 8.81 2.62
CA VAL A 155 3.26 9.33 1.68
C VAL A 155 3.82 10.51 0.89
N ASP A 156 4.60 11.40 1.51
CA ASP A 156 5.23 12.53 0.81
C ASP A 156 6.25 12.04 -0.23
N TYR A 157 7.09 11.07 0.13
CA TYR A 157 8.03 10.47 -0.80
C TYR A 157 7.33 9.75 -1.96
N ALA A 158 6.27 8.98 -1.68
CA ALA A 158 5.46 8.34 -2.71
C ALA A 158 4.83 9.37 -3.66
N VAL A 159 4.14 10.41 -3.13
CA VAL A 159 3.51 11.47 -3.92
C VAL A 159 4.54 12.19 -4.80
N LYS A 160 5.65 12.64 -4.21
CA LYS A 160 6.71 13.35 -4.96
C LYS A 160 7.34 12.45 -6.02
N GLY A 161 7.58 11.19 -5.68
CA GLY A 161 8.16 10.21 -6.61
C GLY A 161 7.23 9.91 -7.78
N LEU A 162 5.93 9.74 -7.55
CA LEU A 162 4.93 9.56 -8.61
C LEU A 162 4.85 10.80 -9.52
N ARG A 163 4.79 12.00 -8.95
CA ARG A 163 4.78 13.26 -9.72
C ARG A 163 6.04 13.46 -10.55
N LYS A 164 7.21 13.13 -10.01
CA LYS A 164 8.49 13.20 -10.75
C LYS A 164 8.49 12.32 -12.00
N ARG A 165 7.67 11.26 -12.00
CA ARG A 165 7.50 10.33 -13.12
C ARG A 165 6.35 10.71 -14.08
N GLY A 166 5.76 11.90 -13.89
CA GLY A 166 4.70 12.41 -14.76
C GLY A 166 3.31 11.83 -14.48
N ILE A 167 3.15 11.02 -13.43
CA ILE A 167 1.87 10.41 -13.08
C ILE A 167 0.97 11.48 -12.44
N GLU A 168 -0.26 11.63 -12.94
CA GLU A 168 -1.26 12.50 -12.31
C GLU A 168 -1.55 11.98 -10.90
N THR A 169 -1.39 12.79 -9.85
CA THR A 169 -1.51 12.28 -8.47
C THR A 169 -2.57 13.04 -7.71
N TYR A 170 -3.49 12.30 -7.09
CA TYR A 170 -4.45 12.81 -6.12
C TYR A 170 -4.19 12.17 -4.77
N VAL A 171 -4.22 12.97 -3.71
CA VAL A 171 -4.16 12.49 -2.34
C VAL A 171 -5.57 12.52 -1.75
N VAL A 172 -5.98 11.41 -1.13
CA VAL A 172 -7.26 11.29 -0.44
C VAL A 172 -7.11 11.85 0.99
N PHE A 173 -7.49 13.12 1.17
CA PHE A 173 -7.15 13.92 2.35
C PHE A 173 -7.75 13.39 3.66
N ASP A 174 -8.90 12.73 3.60
CA ASP A 174 -9.55 12.08 4.75
C ASP A 174 -9.12 10.61 4.93
N ALA A 175 -8.14 10.13 4.16
CA ALA A 175 -7.57 8.80 4.24
C ALA A 175 -6.03 8.81 4.38
N ILE A 176 -5.48 9.92 4.89
CA ILE A 176 -4.07 10.07 5.25
C ILE A 176 -3.93 10.50 6.72
N LYS A 177 -2.83 10.10 7.36
CA LYS A 177 -2.49 10.58 8.69
C LYS A 177 -0.98 10.77 8.85
N GLU A 178 -0.59 11.79 9.59
CA GLU A 178 0.79 12.20 9.83
C GLU A 178 1.33 11.67 11.16
N LEU A 179 2.64 11.36 11.21
CA LEU A 179 3.34 11.10 12.46
C LEU A 179 3.33 12.35 13.35
N PRO A 180 3.20 12.20 14.68
CA PRO A 180 3.26 13.31 15.59
C PRO A 180 4.64 13.99 15.54
N ASP A 181 4.68 15.27 15.91
CA ASP A 181 5.91 16.06 16.09
C ASP A 181 6.78 16.31 14.84
N ILE A 182 6.39 15.78 13.68
CA ILE A 182 6.97 16.11 12.38
C ILE A 182 6.04 17.10 11.64
N PRO A 183 6.50 18.29 11.21
CA PRO A 183 5.64 19.28 10.57
C PRO A 183 5.01 18.78 9.25
N VAL A 184 3.68 18.82 9.15
CA VAL A 184 2.96 18.42 7.93
C VAL A 184 2.69 19.58 6.96
N GLN A 185 2.62 20.82 7.45
CA GLN A 185 2.30 21.97 6.59
C GLN A 185 3.25 22.16 5.40
N PRO A 186 4.59 22.02 5.55
CA PRO A 186 5.51 22.12 4.41
C PRO A 186 5.26 21.07 3.32
N VAL A 187 4.73 19.89 3.69
CA VAL A 187 4.36 18.83 2.76
C VAL A 187 3.17 19.27 1.90
N TYR A 188 2.10 19.75 2.53
CA TYR A 188 0.94 20.27 1.80
C TYR A 188 1.27 21.45 0.90
N ASP A 189 2.14 22.36 1.35
CA ASP A 189 2.60 23.49 0.53
C ASP A 189 3.44 23.02 -0.66
N SER A 190 4.26 21.99 -0.49
CA SER A 190 5.00 21.36 -1.57
C SER A 190 4.06 20.69 -2.58
N TRP A 191 3.05 19.95 -2.12
CA TRP A 191 2.09 19.27 -3.00
C TRP A 191 1.28 20.25 -3.84
N ARG A 192 0.81 21.36 -3.25
CA ARG A 192 0.10 22.43 -3.98
C ARG A 192 0.96 23.06 -5.08
N LYS A 193 2.28 23.17 -4.87
CA LYS A 193 3.21 23.72 -5.87
C LYS A 193 3.54 22.74 -7.00
N SER A 194 3.24 21.45 -6.81
CA SER A 194 3.56 20.36 -7.75
C SER A 194 2.32 19.80 -8.47
N ASP A 195 1.22 20.57 -8.48
CA ASP A 195 -0.07 20.19 -9.07
C ASP A 195 -0.58 18.83 -8.59
N VAL A 196 -0.40 18.53 -7.29
CA VAL A 196 -1.03 17.37 -6.65
C VAL A 196 -2.48 17.73 -6.34
N GLY A 197 -3.41 16.90 -6.81
CA GLY A 197 -4.82 17.04 -6.51
C GLY A 197 -5.15 16.60 -5.08
N PHE A 198 -6.16 17.22 -4.48
CA PHE A 198 -6.72 16.79 -3.20
C PHE A 198 -8.16 16.36 -3.43
N VAL A 199 -8.53 15.21 -2.87
CA VAL A 199 -9.89 14.67 -2.94
C VAL A 199 -10.26 14.08 -1.58
N VAL A 200 -11.56 13.94 -1.31
CA VAL A 200 -12.05 13.17 -0.15
C VAL A 200 -12.60 11.83 -0.62
N THR A 201 -12.65 10.85 0.28
CA THR A 201 -13.01 9.46 -0.03
C THR A 201 -14.35 9.35 -0.76
N GLU A 202 -15.33 10.19 -0.41
CA GLU A 202 -16.65 10.20 -1.05
C GLU A 202 -16.66 10.72 -2.50
N ASP A 203 -15.69 11.55 -2.88
CA ASP A 203 -15.61 12.18 -4.21
C ASP A 203 -14.76 11.39 -5.20
N VAL A 204 -14.03 10.37 -4.74
CA VAL A 204 -13.19 9.51 -5.60
C VAL A 204 -14.00 8.89 -6.75
N PRO A 205 -15.20 8.31 -6.56
CA PRO A 205 -15.98 7.78 -7.68
C PRO A 205 -16.30 8.82 -8.74
N LYS A 206 -16.67 10.04 -8.31
CA LYS A 206 -16.97 11.17 -9.20
C LYS A 206 -15.73 11.62 -9.97
N LEU A 207 -14.57 11.67 -9.31
CA LEU A 207 -13.29 11.98 -9.95
C LEU A 207 -12.94 10.98 -11.07
N LEU A 208 -13.33 9.71 -10.90
CA LEU A 208 -13.10 8.64 -11.88
C LEU A 208 -14.24 8.49 -12.90
N GLY A 209 -15.25 9.38 -12.87
CA GLY A 209 -16.37 9.35 -13.82
C GLY A 209 -17.39 8.23 -13.56
N HIS A 210 -17.40 7.64 -12.37
CA HIS A 210 -18.42 6.67 -11.95
C HIS A 210 -19.56 7.44 -11.23
N GLU A 211 -20.79 7.34 -11.73
CA GLU A 211 -21.95 8.02 -11.12
C GLU A 211 -22.30 7.47 -9.72
N PRO A 212 -22.93 8.27 -8.84
CA PRO A 212 -23.34 7.81 -7.51
C PRO A 212 -24.50 6.80 -7.62
N GLY A 213 -24.15 5.53 -7.71
CA GLY A 213 -25.07 4.39 -7.67
C GLY A 213 -24.41 3.25 -6.91
N MET A 214 -24.27 3.40 -5.60
CA MET A 214 -23.67 2.38 -4.73
C MET A 214 -24.53 1.09 -4.78
N PRO A 215 -24.04 -0.05 -5.25
CA PRO A 215 -24.67 -1.32 -4.88
C PRO A 215 -24.51 -1.45 -3.36
N ARG A 216 -25.62 -1.76 -2.66
CA ARG A 216 -25.52 -2.29 -1.29
C ARG A 216 -24.74 -3.60 -1.39
N TYR A 217 -23.55 -3.62 -0.80
CA TYR A 217 -22.62 -4.75 -0.85
C TYR A 217 -23.28 -6.06 -0.42
N VAL A 218 -23.22 -7.08 -1.29
CA VAL A 218 -23.28 -8.49 -0.91
C VAL A 218 -22.09 -9.16 -1.58
N ILE A 219 -21.13 -9.58 -0.77
CA ILE A 219 -20.01 -10.43 -1.21
C ILE A 219 -20.63 -11.80 -1.58
N THR A 220 -20.68 -12.15 -2.86
CA THR A 220 -21.19 -13.47 -3.30
C THR A 220 -20.12 -14.38 -3.90
N THR A 221 -18.91 -13.89 -4.16
CA THR A 221 -17.82 -14.73 -4.67
C THR A 221 -16.69 -14.86 -3.64
N PRO A 222 -16.34 -16.08 -3.22
CA PRO A 222 -15.14 -16.29 -2.41
C PRO A 222 -13.89 -15.98 -3.23
N TYR A 223 -12.88 -15.40 -2.58
CA TYR A 223 -11.54 -15.17 -3.14
C TYR A 223 -10.95 -16.48 -3.70
N PRO A 224 -10.23 -16.43 -4.84
CA PRO A 224 -9.53 -17.60 -5.33
C PRO A 224 -8.47 -18.04 -4.31
N THR A 225 -8.34 -19.34 -4.10
CA THR A 225 -7.32 -19.90 -3.22
C THR A 225 -5.94 -19.71 -3.85
N THR A 226 -4.90 -19.64 -3.01
CA THR A 226 -3.51 -19.52 -3.47
C THR A 226 -3.12 -20.60 -4.50
N GLU A 227 -3.70 -21.79 -4.38
CA GLU A 227 -3.57 -22.92 -5.30
C GLU A 227 -4.19 -22.64 -6.70
N GLN A 228 -5.30 -21.89 -6.75
CA GLN A 228 -5.93 -21.47 -8.00
C GLN A 228 -5.09 -20.41 -8.75
N VAL A 229 -4.32 -19.60 -8.02
CA VAL A 229 -3.44 -18.60 -8.63
C VAL A 229 -2.13 -19.23 -9.13
N ALA A 230 -1.54 -20.16 -8.36
CA ALA A 230 -0.33 -20.91 -8.76
C ALA A 230 -0.50 -21.66 -10.09
N LYS A 231 -1.65 -22.32 -10.27
CA LYS A 231 -1.97 -23.07 -11.50
C LYS A 231 -2.10 -22.17 -12.74
N THR A 232 -2.43 -20.89 -12.55
CA THR A 232 -2.63 -19.92 -13.62
C THR A 232 -1.31 -19.30 -14.10
N LEU A 233 -0.31 -19.18 -13.22
CA LEU A 233 0.93 -18.44 -13.51
C LEU A 233 2.10 -19.28 -14.04
N GLY A 234 2.07 -20.61 -13.89
CA GLY A 234 3.15 -21.49 -14.36
C GLY A 234 4.50 -21.27 -13.65
N ALA A 235 4.47 -20.74 -12.43
CA ALA A 235 5.64 -20.53 -11.58
C ALA A 235 6.18 -21.86 -11.04
N SER A 236 7.46 -21.89 -10.64
CA SER A 236 8.05 -23.09 -10.04
C SER A 236 7.46 -23.36 -8.65
N ASP A 237 7.42 -24.65 -8.25
CA ASP A 237 6.85 -25.08 -6.97
C ASP A 237 7.46 -24.37 -5.75
N GLU A 238 8.70 -23.87 -5.85
CA GLU A 238 9.44 -23.20 -4.77
C GLU A 238 9.02 -21.73 -4.61
N GLU A 239 8.89 -20.99 -5.72
CA GLU A 239 8.43 -19.60 -5.74
C GLU A 239 6.96 -19.50 -5.31
N VAL A 240 6.15 -20.48 -5.72
CA VAL A 240 4.77 -20.62 -5.26
C VAL A 240 4.78 -20.82 -3.75
N ARG A 241 5.55 -21.78 -3.22
CA ARG A 241 5.59 -22.08 -1.76
C ARG A 241 6.04 -20.89 -0.92
N GLU A 242 7.01 -20.11 -1.38
CA GLU A 242 7.47 -18.94 -0.64
C GLU A 242 6.40 -17.83 -0.59
N ALA A 243 5.76 -17.55 -1.73
CA ALA A 243 4.62 -16.63 -1.79
C ALA A 243 3.41 -17.13 -0.98
N ILE A 244 3.10 -18.44 -1.04
CA ILE A 244 2.06 -19.08 -0.21
C ILE A 244 2.41 -18.88 1.26
N ALA A 245 3.65 -19.13 1.68
CA ALA A 245 4.05 -19.02 3.07
C ALA A 245 3.95 -17.58 3.59
N ILE A 246 4.22 -16.57 2.75
CA ILE A 246 4.06 -15.14 3.10
C ILE A 246 2.57 -14.80 3.26
N VAL A 247 1.72 -15.23 2.33
CA VAL A 247 0.26 -14.98 2.36
C VAL A 247 -0.44 -15.80 3.46
N GLU A 248 0.00 -17.02 3.74
CA GLU A 248 -0.54 -17.84 4.82
C GLU A 248 -0.11 -17.35 6.20
N ARG A 249 1.09 -16.73 6.33
CA ARG A 249 1.48 -16.01 7.54
C ARG A 249 0.55 -14.81 7.78
N SER A 250 0.18 -14.06 6.72
CA SER A 250 -0.73 -12.91 6.84
C SER A 250 -2.20 -13.32 7.09
N ILE A 251 -2.66 -14.46 6.56
CA ILE A 251 -4.03 -14.97 6.79
C ILE A 251 -4.14 -15.78 8.10
N GLY A 252 -3.09 -16.50 8.50
CA GLY A 252 -3.06 -17.45 9.62
C GLY A 252 -3.29 -16.80 10.99
N ALA A 253 -2.88 -15.54 11.16
CA ALA A 253 -3.15 -14.74 12.37
C ALA A 253 -4.65 -14.45 12.59
N THR A 254 -5.46 -14.49 11.52
CA THR A 254 -6.89 -14.16 11.57
C THR A 254 -7.75 -15.34 12.04
N LYS A 255 -7.34 -16.59 11.78
CA LYS A 255 -8.13 -17.79 12.17
C LYS A 255 -7.97 -18.17 13.64
N GLN A 256 -6.83 -17.89 14.28
CA GLN A 256 -6.62 -18.22 15.70
C GLN A 256 -7.38 -17.30 16.66
N ARG A 257 -7.75 -16.07 16.26
CA ARG A 257 -8.52 -15.12 17.07
C ARG A 257 -10.04 -15.32 17.05
N ARG A 258 -10.59 -16.17 16.16
CA ARG A 258 -12.01 -16.57 16.20
C ARG A 258 -12.30 -17.75 17.12
N ARG A 259 -11.28 -18.33 17.76
CA ARG A 259 -11.40 -19.50 18.66
C ARG A 259 -10.92 -19.25 20.08
N ARG A 260 -10.73 -17.99 20.48
CA ARG A 260 -10.47 -17.60 21.88
C ARG A 260 -11.37 -16.46 22.28
#